data_AF-V6RYB8-F1
#
_entry.id   AF-V6RYB8-F1
#
_cell.length_a   1.000
_cell.length_b   1.000
_cell.length_c   1.000
_cell.angle_alpha   90.00
_cell.angle_beta   90.00
_cell.angle_gamma   90.00
#
_symmetry.space_group_name_H-M   'P 1'
#
loop_
_entity.id
_entity.type
_entity.pdbx_description
1 polymer ?
#
loop_
_entity_poly.entity_id
_entity_poly.type
_entity_poly.pdbx_seq_one_letter_code
_entity_poly.pdbx_strand_id
1 'polypeptide(L)'
;MLTYNELIELRDKLANGEISLELAKAEFWNDFKEGQRSWHTKDWKERRSKFIKDKCQICSSKEILTIQHLSHPRKHTEYIREITRGYAKEYMNSNPEIDKSEFSNYVLKNYDYVPVPLCPNCKGKNPSERVRKTPKYRCADCKHEFDEAVYKSVNELISIFYENEEAYEVRDKCFVSKDKWRNKNNLSNVRYWLQRDSAKNKDAETIEKEAFLQYLNDNIKYLSFEDTITACRKCASSYDLHKMELCPKCNTHYKGIQYPTCIECLPEDKRKAALEIIEFGKEWREMHKKLGID
;
A
#
# COMPACT_ATOMS: atom_id res chain seq x y z
N MET A 1 28.10 0.93 2.52
CA MET A 1 26.87 1.02 3.35
C MET A 1 27.32 1.58 4.68
N LEU A 2 26.63 2.60 5.14
CA LEU A 2 26.89 3.23 6.42
C LEU A 2 26.72 2.21 7.57
N THR A 3 27.58 2.33 8.58
CA THR A 3 27.52 1.62 9.86
C THR A 3 26.40 2.18 10.73
N TYR A 4 26.07 1.48 11.83
CA TYR A 4 25.02 1.94 12.76
C TYR A 4 25.23 3.40 13.24
N ASN A 5 26.45 3.75 13.64
CA ASN A 5 26.76 5.09 14.14
C ASN A 5 26.74 6.13 13.01
N GLU A 6 27.28 5.79 11.83
CA GLU A 6 27.25 6.70 10.66
C GLU A 6 25.80 7.00 10.22
N LEU A 7 24.87 6.03 10.32
CA LEU A 7 23.45 6.30 10.06
C LEU A 7 22.85 7.29 11.08
N ILE A 8 23.21 7.17 12.36
CA ILE A 8 22.75 8.09 13.40
C ILE A 8 23.27 9.50 13.12
N GLU A 9 24.58 9.63 12.86
CA GLU A 9 25.19 10.90 12.51
C GLU A 9 24.56 11.53 11.28
N LEU A 10 24.30 10.74 10.22
CA LEU A 10 23.62 11.21 9.01
C LEU A 10 22.22 11.73 9.33
N ARG A 11 21.45 10.98 10.13
CA ARG A 11 20.09 11.38 10.53
C ARG A 11 20.11 12.67 11.34
N ASP A 12 21.04 12.81 12.28
CA ASP A 12 21.15 13.98 13.16
C ASP A 12 21.58 15.22 12.37
N LYS A 13 22.59 15.09 11.50
CA LYS A 13 23.00 16.16 10.58
C LYS A 13 21.82 16.64 9.73
N LEU A 14 21.03 15.72 9.17
CA LEU A 14 19.88 16.08 8.34
C LEU A 14 18.76 16.73 9.15
N ALA A 15 18.49 16.23 10.35
CA ALA A 15 17.47 16.79 11.25
C ALA A 15 17.83 18.21 11.67
N ASN A 16 19.10 18.45 12.01
CA ASN A 16 19.62 19.76 12.43
C ASN A 16 19.83 20.74 11.26
N GLY A 17 19.73 20.28 10.01
CA GLY A 17 19.97 21.11 8.83
C GLY A 17 21.46 21.36 8.53
N GLU A 18 22.35 20.53 9.08
CA GLU A 18 23.80 20.59 8.82
C GLU A 18 24.16 20.03 7.44
N ILE A 19 23.30 19.19 6.86
CA ILE A 19 23.44 18.62 5.52
C ILE A 19 22.12 18.77 4.75
N SER A 20 22.21 18.98 3.43
CA SER A 20 21.04 19.00 2.56
C SER A 20 20.46 17.60 2.35
N LEU A 21 19.18 17.54 2.00
CA LEU A 21 18.51 16.28 1.70
C LEU A 21 19.16 15.53 0.55
N GLU A 22 19.57 16.25 -0.50
CA GLU A 22 20.23 15.66 -1.67
C GLU A 22 21.57 15.00 -1.30
N LEU A 23 22.39 15.70 -0.50
CA LEU A 23 23.67 15.17 -0.05
C LEU A 23 23.49 13.98 0.89
N ALA A 24 22.52 14.05 1.82
CA ALA A 24 22.27 12.96 2.75
C ALA A 24 21.81 11.67 2.03
N LYS A 25 20.97 11.84 1.02
CA LYS A 25 20.53 10.76 0.14
C LYS A 25 21.68 10.16 -0.65
N ALA A 26 22.51 11.00 -1.25
CA ALA A 26 23.69 10.57 -1.97
C ALA A 26 24.59 9.75 -1.04
N GLU A 27 24.92 10.25 0.15
CA GLU A 27 25.73 9.56 1.16
C GLU A 27 25.15 8.21 1.56
N PHE A 28 23.83 8.14 1.80
CA PHE A 28 23.15 6.90 2.19
C PHE A 28 23.19 5.82 1.09
N TRP A 29 22.99 6.20 -0.18
CA TRP A 29 22.89 5.26 -1.30
C TRP A 29 24.18 5.04 -2.09
N ASN A 30 25.23 5.85 -1.89
CA ASN A 30 26.46 5.81 -2.70
C ASN A 30 27.11 4.42 -2.75
N ASP A 31 27.11 3.72 -1.62
CA ASP A 31 27.72 2.40 -1.48
C ASP A 31 26.73 1.24 -1.60
N PHE A 32 25.51 1.48 -2.08
CA PHE A 32 24.52 0.42 -2.17
C PHE A 32 24.81 -0.50 -3.36
N LYS A 33 25.34 -1.69 -3.09
CA LYS A 33 25.46 -2.76 -4.09
C LYS A 33 24.25 -3.67 -4.03
N GLU A 34 23.71 -4.03 -5.19
CA GLU A 34 22.60 -4.98 -5.27
C GLU A 34 22.96 -6.30 -4.58
N GLY A 35 22.07 -6.79 -3.70
CA GLY A 35 22.31 -7.97 -2.88
C GLY A 35 23.18 -7.75 -1.63
N GLN A 36 23.76 -6.56 -1.42
CA GLN A 36 24.46 -6.22 -0.19
C GLN A 36 23.45 -5.97 0.94
N ARG A 37 23.70 -6.58 2.09
CA ARG A 37 22.80 -6.59 3.25
C ARG A 37 23.57 -6.20 4.50
N SER A 38 22.88 -5.57 5.46
CA SER A 38 23.49 -5.08 6.71
C SER A 38 24.28 -6.17 7.44
N TRP A 39 23.80 -7.42 7.43
CA TRP A 39 24.49 -8.54 8.09
C TRP A 39 25.77 -9.03 7.41
N HIS A 40 26.10 -8.53 6.22
CA HIS A 40 27.39 -8.81 5.57
C HIS A 40 28.51 -7.90 6.10
N THR A 41 28.19 -6.76 6.73
CA THR A 41 29.19 -5.78 7.17
C THR A 41 29.98 -6.25 8.38
N LYS A 42 31.20 -5.69 8.54
CA LYS A 42 32.04 -5.92 9.72
C LYS A 42 31.38 -5.37 10.99
N ASP A 43 30.87 -4.14 10.94
CA ASP A 43 30.12 -3.50 12.03
C ASP A 43 29.01 -4.40 12.58
N TRP A 44 28.17 -4.94 11.69
CA TRP A 44 27.10 -5.84 12.11
C TRP A 44 27.62 -7.10 12.79
N LYS A 45 28.65 -7.74 12.23
CA LYS A 45 29.22 -8.98 12.78
C LYS A 45 29.80 -8.75 14.18
N GLU A 46 30.45 -7.62 14.41
CA GLU A 46 31.02 -7.24 15.70
C GLU A 46 29.95 -6.90 16.75
N ARG A 47 28.88 -6.19 16.36
CA ARG A 47 27.76 -5.92 17.28
C ARG A 47 26.98 -7.21 17.57
N ARG A 48 26.78 -8.05 16.54
CA ARG A 48 26.09 -9.34 16.68
C ARG A 48 26.79 -10.26 17.68
N SER A 49 28.13 -10.35 17.64
CA SER A 49 28.86 -11.25 18.55
C SER A 49 28.73 -10.84 20.02
N LYS A 50 28.56 -9.54 20.29
CA LYS A 50 28.30 -9.00 21.64
C LYS A 50 26.84 -9.18 22.08
N PHE A 51 25.90 -9.10 21.15
CA PHE A 51 24.47 -9.15 21.43
C PHE A 51 23.92 -10.57 21.63
N ILE A 52 24.45 -11.53 20.86
CA ILE A 52 23.90 -12.89 20.83
C ILE A 52 24.07 -13.58 22.19
N LYS A 53 22.98 -14.15 22.69
CA LYS A 53 22.97 -14.86 23.97
C LYS A 53 23.52 -16.29 23.84
N ASP A 54 23.69 -16.97 24.97
CA ASP A 54 24.18 -18.35 25.05
C ASP A 54 23.13 -19.38 24.58
N LYS A 55 21.85 -19.02 24.62
CA LYS A 55 20.71 -19.88 24.30
C LYS A 55 19.65 -19.14 23.50
N CYS A 56 18.87 -19.92 22.75
CA CYS A 56 17.64 -19.44 22.13
C CYS A 56 16.63 -18.99 23.19
N GLN A 57 16.10 -17.78 23.04
CA GLN A 57 15.11 -17.23 23.95
C GLN A 57 13.72 -17.86 23.82
N ILE A 58 13.47 -18.66 22.77
CA ILE A 58 12.18 -19.33 22.53
C ILE A 58 12.21 -20.76 23.06
N CYS A 59 13.24 -21.55 22.72
CA CYS A 59 13.29 -22.98 23.04
C CYS A 59 14.47 -23.39 23.93
N SER A 60 15.28 -22.44 24.41
CA SER A 60 16.49 -22.69 25.22
C SER A 60 17.60 -23.51 24.54
N SER A 61 17.47 -23.83 23.25
CA SER A 61 18.49 -24.55 22.48
C SER A 61 19.80 -23.78 22.40
N LYS A 62 20.92 -24.51 22.41
CA LYS A 62 22.29 -24.00 22.18
C LYS A 62 22.80 -24.27 20.76
N GLU A 63 21.92 -24.72 19.86
CA GLU A 63 22.23 -24.86 18.42
C GLU A 63 22.60 -23.51 17.80
N ILE A 64 22.92 -23.49 16.50
CA ILE A 64 23.28 -22.27 15.76
C ILE A 64 22.24 -21.16 16.00
N LEU A 65 22.68 -20.11 16.70
CA LEU A 65 21.87 -18.96 17.09
C LEU A 65 21.98 -17.85 16.05
N THR A 66 20.91 -17.10 15.89
CA THR A 66 20.82 -15.90 15.05
C THR A 66 20.08 -14.79 15.78
N ILE A 67 20.26 -13.57 15.31
CA ILE A 67 19.41 -12.44 15.67
C ILE A 67 18.15 -12.57 14.82
N GLN A 68 17.00 -12.66 15.48
CA GLN A 68 15.69 -12.61 14.85
C GLN A 68 15.10 -11.23 15.10
N HIS A 69 14.82 -10.49 14.02
CA HIS A 69 14.08 -9.23 14.13
C HIS A 69 12.58 -9.50 14.20
N LEU A 70 11.91 -8.73 15.06
CA LEU A 70 10.45 -8.74 15.19
C LEU A 70 9.81 -7.64 14.33
N SER A 71 10.58 -6.63 13.94
CA SER A 71 10.19 -5.57 13.02
C SER A 71 11.21 -5.44 11.88
N HIS A 72 10.73 -5.06 10.70
CA HIS A 72 11.56 -4.87 9.52
C HIS A 72 11.34 -3.46 8.97
N PRO A 73 12.40 -2.78 8.48
CA PRO A 73 12.26 -1.46 7.90
C PRO A 73 11.27 -1.45 6.75
N ARG A 74 10.38 -0.47 6.74
CA ARG A 74 9.47 -0.20 5.63
C ARG A 74 10.24 0.40 4.45
N LYS A 75 9.70 0.26 3.24
CA LYS A 75 10.31 0.90 2.07
C LYS A 75 10.14 2.42 2.15
N HIS A 76 11.15 3.17 1.72
CA HIS A 76 11.11 4.63 1.66
C HIS A 76 9.85 5.17 0.92
N THR A 77 9.44 4.51 -0.17
CA THR A 77 8.24 4.87 -0.93
C THR A 77 6.93 4.75 -0.14
N GLU A 78 6.90 3.92 0.91
CA GLU A 78 5.73 3.82 1.79
C GLU A 78 5.62 5.04 2.70
N TYR A 79 6.74 5.55 3.21
CA TYR A 79 6.79 6.79 4.00
C TYR A 79 6.39 8.00 3.17
N ILE A 80 6.94 8.15 1.95
CA ILE A 80 6.52 9.21 1.01
C ILE A 80 5.01 9.17 0.81
N ARG A 81 4.45 7.98 0.54
CA ARG A 81 3.02 7.82 0.28
C ARG A 81 2.16 8.22 1.49
N GLU A 82 2.59 7.84 2.68
CA GLU A 82 1.87 8.13 3.93
C GLU A 82 1.90 9.62 4.27
N ILE A 83 3.09 10.24 4.22
CA ILE A 83 3.26 11.66 4.51
C ILE A 83 2.55 12.53 3.46
N THR A 84 2.70 12.21 2.17
CA THR A 84 1.97 12.92 1.10
C THR A 84 0.45 12.88 1.33
N ARG A 85 -0.09 11.76 1.86
CA ARG A 85 -1.53 11.68 2.18
C ARG A 85 -1.90 12.59 3.35
N GLY A 86 -1.04 12.74 4.35
CA GLY A 86 -1.20 13.69 5.44
C GLY A 86 -1.31 15.12 4.93
N TYR A 87 -0.30 15.56 4.17
CA TYR A 87 -0.26 16.89 3.54
C TYR A 87 -1.45 17.15 2.61
N ALA A 88 -1.80 16.18 1.75
CA ALA A 88 -2.96 16.31 0.89
C ALA A 88 -4.26 16.46 1.70
N LYS A 89 -4.40 15.73 2.83
CA LYS A 89 -5.56 15.86 3.71
C LYS A 89 -5.63 17.24 4.37
N GLU A 90 -4.52 17.75 4.85
CA GLU A 90 -4.45 19.10 5.42
C GLU A 90 -4.78 20.18 4.39
N TYR A 91 -4.22 20.06 3.19
CA TYR A 91 -4.51 20.94 2.06
C TYR A 91 -5.97 20.88 1.63
N MET A 92 -6.62 19.71 1.65
CA MET A 92 -8.06 19.62 1.35
C MET A 92 -8.92 20.20 2.48
N ASN A 93 -8.51 20.01 3.74
CA ASN A 93 -9.23 20.52 4.90
C ASN A 93 -9.18 22.05 5.00
N SER A 94 -8.14 22.70 4.47
CA SER A 94 -8.09 24.16 4.36
C SER A 94 -9.05 24.71 3.28
N ASN A 95 -9.76 23.83 2.57
CA ASN A 95 -10.75 24.12 1.54
C ASN A 95 -10.29 25.19 0.53
N PRO A 96 -9.15 24.99 -0.15
CA PRO A 96 -8.65 25.93 -1.13
C PRO A 96 -9.66 26.02 -2.28
N GLU A 97 -10.09 27.24 -2.58
CA GLU A 97 -10.90 27.51 -3.75
C GLU A 97 -10.05 27.23 -4.99
N ILE A 98 -10.46 26.24 -5.78
CA ILE A 98 -9.79 25.87 -7.03
C ILE A 98 -10.47 26.63 -8.15
N ASP A 99 -9.71 27.47 -8.83
CA ASP A 99 -10.23 28.20 -9.98
C ASP A 99 -10.75 27.24 -11.06
N LYS A 100 -11.91 27.56 -11.63
CA LYS A 100 -12.57 26.72 -12.64
C LYS A 100 -11.70 26.57 -13.89
N SER A 101 -10.95 27.59 -14.28
CA SER A 101 -10.07 27.52 -15.45
C SER A 101 -8.86 26.63 -15.18
N GLU A 102 -8.27 26.72 -13.98
CA GLU A 102 -7.20 25.82 -13.53
C GLU A 102 -7.66 24.35 -13.56
N PHE A 103 -8.82 24.07 -12.96
CA PHE A 103 -9.38 22.72 -12.95
C PHE A 103 -9.69 22.21 -14.37
N SER A 104 -10.24 23.06 -15.23
CA SER A 104 -10.53 22.72 -16.63
C SER A 104 -9.26 22.36 -17.39
N ASN A 105 -8.20 23.16 -17.24
CA ASN A 105 -6.90 22.90 -17.85
C ASN A 105 -6.31 21.58 -17.36
N TYR A 106 -6.41 21.30 -16.05
CA TYR A 106 -5.95 20.04 -15.49
C TYR A 106 -6.70 18.82 -16.05
N VAL A 107 -8.03 18.90 -16.14
CA VAL A 107 -8.88 17.83 -16.71
C VAL A 107 -8.48 17.54 -18.15
N LEU A 108 -8.44 18.58 -19.00
CA LEU A 108 -8.13 18.44 -20.44
C LEU A 108 -6.70 17.93 -20.68
N LYS A 109 -5.75 18.35 -19.85
CA LYS A 109 -4.36 17.91 -19.94
C LYS A 109 -4.23 16.43 -19.58
N ASN A 110 -4.83 15.98 -18.48
CA ASN A 110 -4.51 14.69 -17.86
C ASN A 110 -5.52 13.56 -18.13
N TYR A 111 -6.70 13.88 -18.68
CA TYR A 111 -7.78 12.91 -18.87
C TYR A 111 -8.34 12.92 -20.29
N ASP A 112 -8.69 11.74 -20.79
CA ASP A 112 -9.53 11.57 -21.97
C ASP A 112 -11.00 11.52 -21.53
N TYR A 113 -11.86 12.25 -22.24
CA TYR A 113 -13.30 12.22 -21.99
C TYR A 113 -13.96 11.13 -22.83
N VAL A 114 -14.70 10.24 -22.16
CA VAL A 114 -15.54 9.21 -22.78
C VAL A 114 -17.00 9.59 -22.55
N PRO A 115 -17.69 10.16 -23.55
CA PRO A 115 -19.05 10.66 -23.38
C PRO A 115 -20.04 9.59 -22.92
N VAL A 116 -20.94 9.98 -22.03
CA VAL A 116 -22.05 9.14 -21.57
C VAL A 116 -23.29 9.48 -22.40
N PRO A 117 -23.90 8.50 -23.10
CA PRO A 117 -25.09 8.76 -23.90
C PRO A 117 -26.29 9.13 -23.02
N LEU A 118 -27.04 10.13 -23.46
CA LEU A 118 -28.26 10.62 -22.82
C LEU A 118 -29.46 10.47 -23.76
N CYS A 119 -30.63 10.20 -23.18
CA CYS A 119 -31.88 10.21 -23.91
C CYS A 119 -32.24 11.65 -24.34
N PRO A 120 -32.56 11.91 -25.62
CA PRO A 120 -32.97 13.24 -26.08
C PRO A 120 -34.29 13.72 -25.47
N ASN A 121 -35.19 12.81 -25.09
CA ASN A 121 -36.49 13.16 -24.53
C ASN A 121 -36.44 13.49 -23.02
N CYS A 122 -35.89 12.58 -22.20
CA CYS A 122 -35.92 12.73 -20.74
C CYS A 122 -34.54 12.98 -20.09
N LYS A 123 -33.47 13.07 -20.88
CA LYS A 123 -32.08 13.20 -20.41
C LYS A 123 -31.58 12.07 -19.49
N GLY A 124 -32.33 10.95 -19.41
CA GLY A 124 -31.92 9.74 -18.70
C GLY A 124 -30.64 9.15 -19.29
N LYS A 125 -29.75 8.66 -18.42
CA LYS A 125 -28.42 8.15 -18.78
C LYS A 125 -28.45 6.73 -19.28
N ASN A 126 -27.39 6.36 -20.00
CA ASN A 126 -27.11 4.99 -20.43
C ASN A 126 -28.33 4.33 -21.11
N PRO A 127 -28.93 4.97 -22.13
CA PRO A 127 -29.95 4.32 -22.92
C PRO A 127 -29.41 3.00 -23.49
N SER A 128 -30.27 1.99 -23.56
CA SER A 128 -29.89 0.68 -24.06
C SER A 128 -29.59 0.76 -25.56
N GLU A 129 -28.36 0.43 -25.95
CA GLU A 129 -27.96 0.31 -27.35
C GLU A 129 -28.47 -1.02 -27.92
N ARG A 130 -29.19 -0.96 -29.04
CA ARG A 130 -29.84 -2.10 -29.69
C ARG A 130 -29.04 -2.50 -30.93
N VAL A 131 -28.46 -3.70 -30.91
CA VAL A 131 -27.58 -4.19 -31.98
C VAL A 131 -28.34 -4.56 -33.26
N ARG A 132 -29.57 -5.09 -33.13
CA ARG A 132 -30.35 -5.67 -34.26
C ARG A 132 -31.61 -4.89 -34.64
N LYS A 133 -32.00 -3.88 -33.85
CA LYS A 133 -33.27 -3.16 -34.02
C LYS A 133 -33.00 -1.68 -34.27
N THR A 134 -33.80 -1.09 -35.14
CA THR A 134 -33.89 0.35 -35.34
C THR A 134 -35.15 0.88 -34.64
N PRO A 135 -35.12 2.07 -34.02
CA PRO A 135 -33.96 2.97 -33.82
C PRO A 135 -32.80 2.41 -32.97
N LYS A 136 -31.58 2.93 -33.13
CA LYS A 136 -30.37 2.37 -32.47
C LYS A 136 -30.45 2.31 -30.94
N TYR A 137 -31.07 3.28 -30.27
CA TYR A 137 -31.15 3.36 -28.82
C TYR A 137 -32.58 3.29 -28.31
N ARG A 138 -32.74 2.81 -27.07
CA ARG A 138 -33.99 2.87 -26.32
C ARG A 138 -33.72 3.33 -24.89
N CYS A 139 -34.40 4.37 -24.44
CA CYS A 139 -34.30 4.85 -23.07
C CYS A 139 -34.88 3.83 -22.09
N ALA A 140 -34.16 3.54 -21.00
CA ALA A 140 -34.64 2.67 -19.94
C ALA A 140 -35.78 3.32 -19.14
N ASP A 141 -35.75 4.65 -18.98
CA ASP A 141 -36.70 5.40 -18.15
C ASP A 141 -38.00 5.69 -18.91
N CYS A 142 -37.94 6.54 -19.95
CA CYS A 142 -39.13 7.00 -20.67
C CYS A 142 -39.54 6.10 -21.86
N LYS A 143 -38.80 5.01 -22.11
CA LYS A 143 -39.02 4.06 -23.22
C LYS A 143 -38.94 4.65 -24.63
N HIS A 144 -38.62 5.93 -24.78
CA HIS A 144 -38.42 6.58 -26.07
C HIS A 144 -37.30 5.93 -26.88
N GLU A 145 -37.54 5.77 -28.17
CA GLU A 145 -36.64 5.12 -29.13
C GLU A 145 -36.08 6.18 -30.08
N PHE A 146 -34.76 6.17 -30.30
CA PHE A 146 -34.07 7.22 -31.06
C PHE A 146 -32.77 6.67 -31.66
N ASP A 147 -32.32 7.27 -32.77
CA ASP A 147 -31.11 6.81 -33.48
C ASP A 147 -29.82 7.46 -32.96
N GLU A 148 -29.90 8.73 -32.56
CA GLU A 148 -28.77 9.52 -32.08
C GLU A 148 -28.95 9.92 -30.62
N ALA A 149 -27.99 9.56 -29.77
CA ALA A 149 -27.95 9.97 -28.37
C ALA A 149 -27.39 11.39 -28.24
N VAL A 150 -27.83 12.09 -27.20
CA VAL A 150 -27.26 13.41 -26.83
C VAL A 150 -26.12 13.19 -25.85
N TYR A 151 -25.13 14.07 -25.87
CA TYR A 151 -23.97 14.03 -24.98
C TYR A 151 -23.74 15.41 -24.36
N LYS A 152 -23.16 15.43 -23.16
CA LYS A 152 -22.63 16.66 -22.58
C LYS A 152 -21.18 16.83 -22.99
N SER A 153 -20.76 18.06 -23.24
CA SER A 153 -19.36 18.42 -23.37
C SER A 153 -18.65 18.42 -22.01
N VAL A 154 -17.32 18.36 -22.04
CA VAL A 154 -16.48 18.49 -20.84
C VAL A 154 -16.76 19.81 -20.10
N ASN A 155 -16.87 20.92 -20.83
CA ASN A 155 -17.10 22.24 -20.25
C ASN A 155 -18.48 22.36 -19.59
N GLU A 156 -19.51 21.72 -20.16
CA GLU A 156 -20.83 21.64 -19.51
C GLU A 156 -20.76 20.85 -18.20
N LEU A 157 -20.10 19.68 -18.20
CA LEU A 157 -19.95 18.88 -16.98
C LEU A 157 -19.16 19.61 -15.89
N ILE A 158 -18.09 20.32 -16.25
CA ILE A 158 -17.32 21.13 -15.29
C ILE A 158 -18.16 22.28 -14.75
N SER A 159 -18.97 22.93 -15.60
CA SER A 159 -19.86 24.02 -15.14
C SER A 159 -20.89 23.50 -14.14
N ILE A 160 -21.55 22.37 -14.45
CA ILE A 160 -22.50 21.72 -13.56
C ILE A 160 -21.82 21.31 -12.25
N PHE A 161 -20.58 20.81 -12.29
CA PHE A 161 -19.84 20.40 -11.09
C PHE A 161 -19.58 21.56 -10.13
N TYR A 162 -19.25 22.75 -10.65
CA TYR A 162 -19.05 23.95 -9.83
C TYR A 162 -20.37 24.55 -9.31
N GLU A 163 -21.47 24.37 -10.04
CA GLU A 163 -22.80 24.79 -9.59
C GLU A 163 -23.39 23.82 -8.55
N ASN A 164 -23.19 22.52 -8.75
CA ASN A 164 -23.68 21.45 -7.90
C ASN A 164 -22.83 20.17 -8.06
N GLU A 165 -21.90 19.94 -7.14
CA GLU A 165 -21.03 18.76 -7.15
C GLU A 165 -21.77 17.44 -6.99
N GLU A 166 -22.95 17.48 -6.37
CA GLU A 166 -23.79 16.31 -6.14
C GLU A 166 -24.71 16.01 -7.33
N ALA A 167 -24.73 16.88 -8.35
CA ALA A 167 -25.53 16.71 -9.54
C ALA A 167 -25.33 15.31 -10.13
N TYR A 168 -26.42 14.71 -10.56
CA TYR A 168 -26.39 13.35 -11.05
C TYR A 168 -25.40 13.20 -12.21
N GLU A 169 -25.33 14.17 -13.10
CA GLU A 169 -24.53 14.18 -14.34
C GLU A 169 -23.02 14.12 -14.12
N VAL A 170 -22.51 14.64 -13.00
CA VAL A 170 -21.06 14.73 -12.75
C VAL A 170 -20.52 13.52 -11.98
N ARG A 171 -21.39 12.59 -11.57
CA ARG A 171 -21.02 11.36 -10.86
C ARG A 171 -20.46 10.27 -11.78
N ASP A 172 -20.67 10.38 -13.09
CA ASP A 172 -20.23 9.36 -14.04
C ASP A 172 -18.71 9.29 -14.14
N LYS A 173 -18.19 8.06 -14.18
CA LYS A 173 -16.76 7.80 -14.35
C LYS A 173 -16.34 7.89 -15.83
N CYS A 174 -16.54 9.07 -16.42
CA CYS A 174 -16.34 9.36 -17.84
C CYS A 174 -14.98 10.00 -18.16
N PHE A 175 -14.13 10.26 -17.17
CA PHE A 175 -12.78 10.79 -17.35
C PHE A 175 -11.75 9.68 -17.16
N VAL A 176 -11.09 9.27 -18.24
CA VAL A 176 -10.08 8.20 -18.23
C VAL A 176 -8.70 8.83 -18.11
N SER A 177 -7.91 8.46 -17.11
CA SER A 177 -6.54 9.00 -16.97
C SER A 177 -5.69 8.66 -18.19
N LYS A 178 -4.83 9.60 -18.62
CA LYS A 178 -3.86 9.40 -19.70
C LYS A 178 -2.59 8.64 -19.25
N ASP A 179 -2.53 8.25 -17.98
CA ASP A 179 -1.45 7.42 -17.47
C ASP A 179 -1.54 5.96 -17.97
N LYS A 180 -0.52 5.16 -17.65
CA LYS A 180 -0.44 3.74 -18.03
C LYS A 180 -1.64 2.91 -17.52
N TRP A 181 -2.30 3.36 -16.46
CA TRP A 181 -3.35 2.60 -15.78
C TRP A 181 -4.74 2.84 -16.36
N ARG A 182 -4.97 3.98 -17.04
CA ARG A 182 -6.23 4.29 -17.74
C ARG A 182 -7.45 4.18 -16.81
N ASN A 183 -7.32 4.69 -15.59
CA ASN A 183 -8.35 4.63 -14.56
C ASN A 183 -9.54 5.55 -14.91
N LYS A 184 -10.75 5.04 -14.70
CA LYS A 184 -11.99 5.80 -14.89
C LYS A 184 -12.35 6.61 -13.64
N ASN A 185 -12.51 7.91 -13.81
CA ASN A 185 -12.76 8.90 -12.76
C ASN A 185 -13.98 9.77 -13.08
N ASN A 186 -14.62 10.27 -12.02
CA ASN A 186 -15.59 11.37 -12.10
C ASN A 186 -14.90 12.69 -11.72
N LEU A 187 -15.58 13.83 -11.84
CA LEU A 187 -14.96 15.14 -11.59
C LEU A 187 -14.51 15.32 -10.13
N SER A 188 -15.23 14.76 -9.16
CA SER A 188 -14.83 14.80 -7.74
C SER A 188 -13.48 14.08 -7.51
N ASN A 189 -13.30 12.89 -8.10
CA ASN A 189 -12.03 12.17 -8.05
C ASN A 189 -10.92 12.94 -8.77
N VAL A 190 -11.22 13.55 -9.93
CA VAL A 190 -10.23 14.37 -10.66
C VAL A 190 -9.79 15.57 -9.82
N ARG A 191 -10.72 16.21 -9.10
CA ARG A 191 -10.42 17.31 -8.17
C ARG A 191 -9.54 16.85 -7.02
N TYR A 192 -9.84 15.71 -6.42
CA TYR A 192 -8.99 15.10 -5.39
C TYR A 192 -7.54 14.90 -5.89
N TRP A 193 -7.37 14.41 -7.13
CA TRP A 193 -6.04 14.22 -7.71
C TRP A 193 -5.30 15.53 -7.95
N LEU A 194 -5.99 16.56 -8.48
CA LEU A 194 -5.42 17.90 -8.60
C LEU A 194 -4.95 18.43 -7.25
N GLN A 195 -5.80 18.38 -6.22
CA GLN A 195 -5.47 18.86 -4.87
C GLN A 195 -4.28 18.11 -4.28
N ARG A 196 -4.24 16.78 -4.46
CA ARG A 196 -3.12 15.96 -4.01
C ARG A 196 -1.82 16.30 -4.74
N ASP A 197 -1.87 16.53 -6.05
CA ASP A 197 -0.71 16.93 -6.84
C ASP A 197 -0.22 18.32 -6.43
N SER A 198 -1.14 19.26 -6.19
CA SER A 198 -0.82 20.61 -5.70
C SER A 198 -0.14 20.56 -4.32
N ALA A 199 -0.68 19.79 -3.37
CA ALA A 199 -0.07 19.61 -2.06
C ALA A 199 1.32 18.97 -2.17
N LYS A 200 1.45 17.92 -3.00
CA LYS A 200 2.73 17.25 -3.24
C LYS A 200 3.76 18.21 -3.83
N ASN A 201 3.39 19.05 -4.79
CA ASN A 201 4.32 19.96 -5.45
C ASN A 201 4.70 21.14 -4.57
N LYS A 202 3.76 21.65 -3.78
CA LYS A 202 3.99 22.77 -2.85
C LYS A 202 4.98 22.39 -1.75
N ASP A 203 4.78 21.23 -1.14
CA ASP A 203 5.55 20.80 0.04
C ASP A 203 6.54 19.67 -0.30
N ALA A 204 6.96 19.57 -1.57
CA ALA A 204 7.73 18.44 -2.10
C ALA A 204 9.01 18.16 -1.30
N GLU A 205 9.80 19.20 -1.02
CA GLU A 205 11.05 19.08 -0.28
C GLU A 205 10.81 18.67 1.18
N THR A 206 9.79 19.25 1.82
CA THR A 206 9.44 18.95 3.22
C THR A 206 8.93 17.52 3.35
N ILE A 207 8.00 17.10 2.49
CA ILE A 207 7.47 15.72 2.44
C ILE A 207 8.62 14.72 2.28
N GLU A 208 9.54 15.01 1.36
CA GLU A 208 10.66 14.12 1.08
C GLU A 208 11.66 14.09 2.25
N LYS A 209 11.93 15.22 2.89
CA LYS A 209 12.80 15.28 4.07
C LYS A 209 12.21 14.49 5.24
N GLU A 210 10.92 14.68 5.54
CA GLU A 210 10.24 13.94 6.59
C GLU A 210 10.20 12.44 6.32
N ALA A 211 9.89 12.04 5.07
CA ALA A 211 9.87 10.65 4.66
C ALA A 211 11.23 9.99 4.80
N PHE A 212 12.29 10.71 4.42
CA PHE A 212 13.64 10.21 4.52
C PHE A 212 14.11 10.10 5.97
N LEU A 213 13.78 11.08 6.84
CA LEU A 213 14.07 10.99 8.27
C LEU A 213 13.38 9.80 8.95
N GLN A 214 12.09 9.55 8.65
CA GLN A 214 11.38 8.38 9.16
C GLN A 214 12.00 7.07 8.66
N TYR A 215 12.39 7.03 7.39
CA TYR A 215 13.09 5.89 6.82
C TYR A 215 14.45 5.63 7.50
N LEU A 216 15.23 6.69 7.77
CA LEU A 216 16.50 6.57 8.51
C LEU A 216 16.24 6.04 9.92
N ASN A 217 15.24 6.56 10.65
CA ASN A 217 14.89 6.09 11.99
C ASN A 217 14.54 4.60 12.00
N ASP A 218 13.79 4.13 11.02
CA ASP A 218 13.40 2.72 10.91
C ASP A 218 14.61 1.80 10.61
N ASN A 219 15.53 2.27 9.77
CA ASN A 219 16.80 1.57 9.53
C ASN A 219 17.71 1.56 10.76
N ILE A 220 17.82 2.69 11.48
CA ILE A 220 18.56 2.79 12.73
C ILE A 220 17.99 1.82 13.76
N LYS A 221 16.66 1.77 13.92
CA LYS A 221 15.98 0.84 14.83
C LYS A 221 16.25 -0.62 14.48
N TYR A 222 16.25 -0.97 13.20
CA TYR A 222 16.63 -2.31 12.77
C TYR A 222 18.10 -2.63 13.08
N LEU A 223 19.00 -1.68 12.83
CA LEU A 223 20.42 -1.84 13.11
C LEU A 223 20.74 -1.87 14.62
N SER A 224 19.94 -1.24 15.48
CA SER A 224 20.19 -1.15 16.93
C SER A 224 19.98 -2.46 17.68
N PHE A 225 19.32 -3.44 17.05
CA PHE A 225 18.87 -4.69 17.66
C PHE A 225 17.80 -4.53 18.77
N GLU A 226 17.15 -3.36 18.87
CA GLU A 226 16.13 -3.09 19.88
C GLU A 226 14.95 -4.07 19.82
N ASP A 227 14.37 -4.28 18.64
CA ASP A 227 13.25 -5.21 18.41
C ASP A 227 13.73 -6.61 18.02
N THR A 228 14.69 -7.17 18.75
CA THR A 228 15.28 -8.46 18.39
C THR A 228 15.40 -9.45 19.54
N ILE A 229 15.45 -10.72 19.17
CA ILE A 229 15.73 -11.82 20.08
C ILE A 229 16.84 -12.71 19.52
N THR A 230 17.55 -13.39 20.42
CA THR A 230 18.40 -14.52 20.05
C THR A 230 17.53 -15.76 19.84
N ALA A 231 17.46 -16.25 18.60
CA ALA A 231 16.70 -17.43 18.22
C ALA A 231 17.59 -18.50 17.59
N CYS A 232 17.30 -19.79 17.79
CA CYS A 232 17.93 -20.82 16.99
C CYS A 232 17.35 -20.78 15.56
N ARG A 233 18.09 -21.33 14.59
CA ARG A 233 17.67 -21.35 13.18
C ARG A 233 16.27 -21.93 12.97
N LYS A 234 15.89 -22.95 13.75
CA LYS A 234 14.56 -23.58 13.69
C LYS A 234 13.45 -22.61 14.11
N CYS A 235 13.62 -21.91 15.23
CA CYS A 235 12.63 -20.95 15.72
C CYS A 235 12.51 -19.75 14.77
N ALA A 236 13.64 -19.18 14.34
CA ALA A 236 13.69 -18.09 13.37
C ALA A 236 12.96 -18.46 12.06
N SER A 237 13.30 -19.60 11.47
CA SER A 237 12.66 -20.09 10.23
C SER A 237 11.17 -20.36 10.40
N SER A 238 10.74 -20.88 11.55
CA SER A 238 9.32 -21.15 11.81
C SER A 238 8.51 -19.86 11.84
N TYR A 239 9.08 -18.80 12.43
CA TYR A 239 8.44 -17.50 12.48
C TYR A 239 8.39 -16.84 11.10
N ASP A 240 9.54 -16.74 10.42
CA ASP A 240 9.64 -15.99 9.16
C ASP A 240 8.92 -16.67 7.99
N LEU A 241 9.16 -17.97 7.80
CA LEU A 241 8.69 -18.73 6.62
C LEU A 241 7.31 -19.36 6.84
N HIS A 242 7.00 -19.76 8.07
CA HIS A 242 5.79 -20.53 8.35
C HIS A 242 4.75 -19.76 9.16
N LYS A 243 5.07 -18.55 9.66
CA LYS A 243 4.20 -17.77 10.55
C LYS A 243 3.75 -18.58 11.78
N MET A 244 4.70 -19.34 12.34
CA MET A 244 4.48 -20.17 13.50
C MET A 244 5.44 -19.82 14.64
N GLU A 245 4.97 -20.01 15.87
CA GLU A 245 5.78 -19.88 17.08
C GLU A 245 5.60 -21.09 17.98
N LEU A 246 6.54 -21.30 18.91
CA LEU A 246 6.50 -22.42 19.83
C LEU A 246 5.31 -22.25 20.80
N CYS A 247 4.55 -23.33 21.02
CA CYS A 247 3.39 -23.28 21.89
C CYS A 247 3.81 -22.99 23.34
N PRO A 248 3.26 -21.94 23.98
CA PRO A 248 3.67 -21.57 25.34
C PRO A 248 3.25 -22.58 26.41
N LYS A 249 2.28 -23.46 26.11
CA LYS A 249 1.76 -24.46 27.06
C LYS A 249 2.60 -25.74 27.11
N CYS A 250 3.05 -26.25 25.96
CA CYS A 250 3.81 -27.50 25.90
C CYS A 250 5.28 -27.34 25.51
N ASN A 251 5.70 -26.17 25.02
CA ASN A 251 7.06 -25.86 24.56
C ASN A 251 7.65 -26.88 23.56
N THR A 252 6.79 -27.64 22.88
CA THR A 252 7.20 -28.75 22.01
C THR A 252 6.68 -28.55 20.58
N HIS A 253 5.38 -28.24 20.46
CA HIS A 253 4.73 -28.07 19.16
C HIS A 253 4.69 -26.61 18.75
N TYR A 254 4.86 -26.35 17.46
CA TYR A 254 4.63 -25.03 16.89
C TYR A 254 3.15 -24.81 16.62
N LYS A 255 2.70 -23.57 16.76
CA LYS A 255 1.33 -23.13 16.47
C LYS A 255 1.36 -21.89 15.58
N GLY A 256 0.31 -21.66 14.80
CA GLY A 256 0.17 -20.41 14.04
C GLY A 256 0.09 -19.20 14.97
N ILE A 257 0.76 -18.10 14.62
CA ILE A 257 0.89 -16.91 15.50
C ILE A 257 -0.48 -16.43 16.03
N GLN A 258 -1.53 -16.52 15.22
CA GLN A 258 -2.90 -16.12 15.57
C GLN A 258 -3.57 -16.97 16.66
N TYR A 259 -3.09 -18.19 16.93
CA TYR A 259 -3.73 -19.10 17.89
C TYR A 259 -3.05 -19.00 19.26
N PRO A 260 -3.76 -19.18 20.39
CA PRO A 260 -3.14 -19.10 21.71
C PRO A 260 -2.27 -20.34 22.04
N THR A 261 -2.64 -21.53 21.54
CA THR A 261 -1.93 -22.80 21.83
C THR A 261 -1.89 -23.70 20.59
N CYS A 262 -1.10 -24.77 20.63
CA CYS A 262 -1.10 -25.79 19.58
C CYS A 262 -2.33 -26.69 19.69
N ILE A 263 -2.59 -27.45 18.62
CA ILE A 263 -3.73 -28.37 18.51
C ILE A 263 -3.71 -29.42 19.65
N GLU A 264 -2.54 -29.95 19.98
CA GLU A 264 -2.38 -30.93 21.08
C GLU A 264 -2.71 -30.36 22.47
N CYS A 265 -2.67 -29.04 22.61
CA CYS A 265 -2.95 -28.36 23.87
C CYS A 265 -4.41 -27.92 24.01
N LEU A 266 -5.21 -28.08 22.96
CA LEU A 266 -6.63 -27.76 22.95
C LEU A 266 -7.42 -28.80 23.77
N PRO A 267 -8.58 -28.39 24.34
CA PRO A 267 -9.60 -29.32 24.82
C PRO A 267 -9.99 -30.35 23.75
N GLU A 268 -10.40 -31.54 24.17
CA GLU A 268 -10.59 -32.69 23.28
C GLU A 268 -11.62 -32.45 22.16
N ASP A 269 -12.73 -31.80 22.50
CA ASP A 269 -13.77 -31.37 21.56
C ASP A 269 -13.21 -30.43 20.49
N LYS A 270 -12.46 -29.40 20.89
CA LYS A 270 -11.85 -28.43 19.99
C LYS A 270 -10.71 -29.04 19.17
N ARG A 271 -9.94 -29.95 19.77
CA ARG A 271 -8.86 -30.67 19.08
C ARG A 271 -9.42 -31.52 17.95
N LYS A 272 -10.49 -32.27 18.21
CA LYS A 272 -11.14 -33.12 17.21
C LYS A 272 -11.67 -32.29 16.04
N ALA A 273 -12.40 -31.21 16.33
CA ALA A 273 -12.91 -30.30 15.30
C ALA A 273 -11.77 -29.66 14.47
N ALA A 274 -10.67 -29.26 15.10
CA ALA A 274 -9.53 -28.70 14.39
C ALA A 274 -8.86 -29.71 13.45
N LEU A 275 -8.71 -30.97 13.88
CA LEU A 275 -8.15 -32.04 13.05
C LEU A 275 -9.04 -32.38 11.85
N GLU A 276 -10.36 -32.42 12.04
CA GLU A 276 -11.33 -32.63 10.95
C GLU A 276 -11.22 -31.53 9.88
N ILE A 277 -11.14 -30.26 10.28
CA ILE A 277 -10.96 -29.13 9.35
C ILE A 277 -9.64 -29.24 8.59
N ILE A 278 -8.56 -29.60 9.28
CA ILE A 278 -7.24 -29.75 8.66
C ILE A 278 -7.24 -30.86 7.62
N GLU A 279 -7.86 -32.00 7.94
CA GLU A 279 -7.92 -33.15 7.04
C GLU A 279 -8.75 -32.84 5.80
N PHE A 280 -9.94 -32.25 5.99
CA PHE A 280 -10.76 -31.76 4.89
C PHE A 280 -10.00 -30.81 3.96
N GLY A 281 -9.22 -29.88 4.53
CA GLY A 281 -8.38 -28.97 3.74
C GLY A 281 -7.23 -29.65 2.98
N LYS A 282 -6.73 -30.81 3.43
CA LYS A 282 -5.75 -31.60 2.67
C LYS A 282 -6.42 -32.30 1.49
N GLU A 283 -7.56 -32.95 1.73
CA GLU A 283 -8.34 -33.62 0.68
C GLU A 283 -8.72 -32.64 -0.44
N TRP A 284 -9.14 -31.43 -0.07
CA TRP A 284 -9.49 -30.37 -1.02
C TRP A 284 -8.31 -29.94 -1.89
N ARG A 285 -7.12 -29.76 -1.30
CA ARG A 285 -5.89 -29.43 -2.04
C ARG A 285 -5.45 -30.56 -2.95
N GLU A 286 -5.57 -31.81 -2.51
CA GLU A 286 -5.26 -32.96 -3.36
C GLU A 286 -6.21 -33.05 -4.56
N MET A 287 -7.48 -32.75 -4.36
CA MET A 287 -8.47 -32.66 -5.44
C MET A 287 -8.11 -31.55 -6.44
N HIS A 288 -7.77 -30.34 -5.97
CA HIS A 288 -7.33 -29.24 -6.85
C HIS A 288 -6.13 -29.64 -7.72
N LYS A 289 -5.14 -30.29 -7.10
CA LYS A 289 -3.96 -30.79 -7.81
C LYS A 289 -4.31 -31.84 -8.86
N LYS A 290 -5.22 -32.77 -8.56
CA LYS A 290 -5.70 -33.78 -9.53
C LYS A 290 -6.46 -33.15 -10.71
N LEU A 291 -7.16 -32.05 -10.47
CA LEU A 291 -7.93 -31.33 -11.47
C LEU A 291 -7.12 -30.28 -12.26
N GLY A 292 -5.84 -30.07 -11.92
CA GLY A 292 -4.98 -29.10 -12.60
C GLY A 292 -5.43 -27.64 -12.41
N ILE A 293 -6.03 -27.34 -11.26
CA ILE A 293 -6.55 -26.00 -10.92
C ILE A 293 -5.46 -25.12 -10.29
N ASP A 294 -4.28 -25.68 -10.01
CA ASP A 294 -3.14 -25.00 -9.37
C ASP A 294 -2.37 -24.04 -10.30
#